data_AF-I8IH18-F1
#
_entry.id   AF-I8IH18-F1
#
_cell.length_a   1.000
_cell.length_b   1.000
_cell.length_c   1.000
_cell.angle_alpha   90.00
_cell.angle_beta   90.00
_cell.angle_gamma   90.00
#
_symmetry.space_group_name_H-M   'P 1'
#
loop_
_entity.id
_entity.type
_entity.pdbx_description
1 polymer ?
#
loop_
_entity_poly.entity_id
_entity_poly.type
_entity_poly.pdbx_seq_one_letter_code
_entity_poly.pdbx_strand_id
1 'polypeptide(L)'
;MKVHSCEEADLSGTRHAEFIALERMLRNYPKSLLRSTKLYVTVEPCVMCASALRQYRIQAVYFGCSNERFGGTGSILSLHTDFSIDPPYPVYGGLFSKEAVMLLRRFYIQENEKGKTRAFIDYMVAPKPRPKKNRELNTRFEDDA
;
A
#
# COMPACT_ATOMS: atom_id res chain seq x y z
N MET A 1 1.81 -10.68 -11.93
CA MET A 1 1.42 -11.27 -10.63
C MET A 1 0.47 -10.32 -9.91
N LYS A 2 -0.54 -10.82 -9.18
CA LYS A 2 -1.49 -9.99 -8.39
C LYS A 2 -1.47 -10.40 -6.91
N VAL A 3 -1.52 -9.41 -6.03
CA VAL A 3 -1.48 -9.56 -4.56
C VAL A 3 -2.30 -8.43 -3.91
N HIS A 4 -2.66 -8.61 -2.63
CA HIS A 4 -3.30 -7.59 -1.79
C HIS A 4 -2.66 -7.62 -0.40
N SER A 5 -2.74 -6.52 0.35
CA SER A 5 -2.25 -6.46 1.74
C SER A 5 -3.04 -7.40 2.66
N CYS A 6 -2.36 -8.00 3.63
CA CYS A 6 -2.93 -9.00 4.54
C CYS A 6 -2.47 -8.79 6.00
N GLU A 7 -2.24 -7.55 6.45
CA GLU A 7 -1.63 -7.30 7.77
C GLU A 7 -2.41 -7.94 8.93
N GLU A 8 -3.75 -7.79 8.92
CA GLU A 8 -4.62 -8.33 9.97
C GLU A 8 -4.74 -9.85 9.92
N ALA A 9 -4.79 -10.44 8.73
CA ALA A 9 -5.01 -11.88 8.55
C ALA A 9 -3.83 -12.69 9.09
N ASP A 10 -2.63 -12.14 8.97
CA ASP A 10 -1.37 -12.78 9.30
C ASP A 10 -0.72 -12.21 10.57
N LEU A 11 -1.37 -11.25 11.24
CA LEU A 11 -0.89 -10.56 12.44
C LEU A 11 0.54 -10.01 12.27
N SER A 12 0.82 -9.45 11.09
CA SER A 12 2.16 -9.01 10.71
C SER A 12 2.13 -7.67 10.01
N GLY A 13 2.80 -6.67 10.61
CA GLY A 13 2.86 -5.31 10.09
C GLY A 13 3.68 -5.15 8.80
N THR A 14 4.39 -6.18 8.35
CA THR A 14 5.18 -6.15 7.12
C THR A 14 4.40 -6.62 5.89
N ARG A 15 3.18 -7.16 6.07
CA ARG A 15 2.40 -7.81 4.99
C ARG A 15 1.59 -6.83 4.15
N HIS A 16 2.26 -5.79 3.70
CA HIS A 16 1.80 -4.90 2.65
C HIS A 16 1.87 -5.60 1.29
N ALA A 17 1.02 -5.19 0.35
CA ALA A 17 0.95 -5.76 -0.98
C ALA A 17 2.33 -5.80 -1.68
N GLU A 18 3.16 -4.78 -1.52
CA GLU A 18 4.49 -4.68 -2.13
C GLU A 18 5.45 -5.76 -1.59
N PHE A 19 5.43 -6.00 -0.28
CA PHE A 19 6.25 -7.07 0.33
C PHE A 19 5.78 -8.45 -0.10
N ILE A 20 4.47 -8.67 -0.13
CA ILE A 20 3.91 -9.95 -0.60
C ILE A 20 4.27 -10.16 -2.08
N ALA A 21 4.26 -9.11 -2.91
CA ALA A 21 4.71 -9.20 -4.30
C ALA A 21 6.19 -9.59 -4.41
N LEU A 22 7.06 -8.93 -3.64
CA LEU A 22 8.49 -9.22 -3.62
C LEU A 22 8.76 -10.65 -3.15
N GLU A 23 8.13 -11.07 -2.05
CA GLU A 23 8.24 -12.43 -1.51
C GLU A 23 7.83 -13.47 -2.55
N ARG A 24 6.66 -13.30 -3.16
CA ARG A 24 6.19 -14.25 -4.18
C ARG A 24 7.06 -14.24 -5.43
N MET A 25 7.62 -13.10 -5.83
CA MET A 25 8.60 -13.02 -6.92
C MET A 25 9.87 -13.81 -6.59
N LEU A 26 10.44 -13.60 -5.41
CA LEU A 26 11.67 -14.26 -4.97
C LEU A 26 11.52 -15.78 -4.77
N ARG A 27 10.30 -16.25 -4.47
CA ARG A 27 10.00 -17.69 -4.39
C ARG A 27 10.01 -18.38 -5.75
N ASN A 28 9.66 -17.68 -6.82
CA ASN A 28 9.46 -18.27 -8.16
C ASN A 28 10.53 -17.88 -9.19
N TYR A 29 11.28 -16.81 -8.93
CA TYR A 29 12.22 -16.22 -9.89
C TYR A 29 13.51 -15.76 -9.21
N PRO A 30 14.63 -15.73 -9.94
CA PRO A 30 15.88 -15.20 -9.39
C PRO A 30 15.76 -13.72 -9.06
N LYS A 31 16.43 -13.29 -7.98
CA LYS A 31 16.47 -11.90 -7.51
C LYS A 31 16.85 -10.89 -8.60
N SER A 32 17.68 -11.29 -9.56
CA SER A 32 18.10 -10.43 -10.69
C SER A 32 16.92 -9.94 -11.53
N LEU A 33 15.83 -10.70 -11.62
CA LEU A 33 14.65 -10.35 -12.41
C LEU A 33 13.92 -9.11 -11.86
N LEU A 34 14.05 -8.81 -10.56
CA LEU A 34 13.45 -7.62 -9.96
C LEU A 34 13.98 -6.33 -10.60
N ARG A 35 15.22 -6.34 -11.11
CA ARG A 35 15.83 -5.20 -11.81
C ARG A 35 15.19 -4.86 -13.14
N SER A 36 14.45 -5.79 -13.74
CA SER A 36 13.67 -5.60 -14.95
C SER A 36 12.16 -5.73 -14.71
N THR A 37 11.74 -5.66 -13.45
CA THR A 37 10.33 -5.75 -13.05
C THR A 37 9.76 -4.37 -12.75
N LYS A 38 8.58 -4.09 -13.30
CA LYS A 38 7.78 -2.90 -12.98
C LYS A 38 6.69 -3.26 -11.97
N LEU A 39 6.59 -2.49 -10.90
CA LEU A 39 5.54 -2.67 -9.89
C LEU A 39 4.40 -1.70 -10.14
N TYR A 40 3.16 -2.20 -10.08
CA TYR A 40 1.94 -1.40 -10.10
C TYR A 40 1.22 -1.61 -8.77
N VAL A 41 0.93 -0.51 -8.06
CA VAL A 41 0.26 -0.51 -6.76
C VAL A 41 -0.84 0.55 -6.75
N THR A 42 -1.94 0.34 -6.03
CA THR A 42 -3.07 1.29 -6.06
C THR A 42 -2.78 2.55 -5.26
N VAL A 43 -2.12 2.40 -4.11
CA VAL A 43 -1.76 3.49 -3.20
C VAL A 43 -0.24 3.68 -3.23
N GLU A 44 0.23 4.91 -3.11
CA GLU A 44 1.65 5.23 -2.99
C GLU A 44 2.33 4.37 -1.90
N PRO A 45 3.48 3.73 -2.23
CA PRO A 45 4.22 2.91 -1.28
C PRO A 45 4.57 3.67 -0.01
N CYS A 46 4.39 3.04 1.14
CA CYS A 46 4.80 3.66 2.39
C CYS A 46 6.33 3.72 2.52
N VAL A 47 6.84 4.45 3.51
CA VAL A 47 8.28 4.56 3.84
C VAL A 47 8.98 3.19 3.87
N MET A 48 8.37 2.19 4.53
CA MET A 48 8.92 0.83 4.64
C MET A 48 9.01 0.15 3.26
N CYS A 49 7.94 0.18 2.48
CA CYS A 49 7.87 -0.44 1.15
C CYS A 49 8.80 0.26 0.15
N ALA A 50 8.83 1.59 0.16
CA ALA A 50 9.69 2.39 -0.71
C ALA A 50 11.18 2.07 -0.49
N SER A 51 11.60 1.92 0.76
CA SER A 51 12.98 1.51 1.12
C SER A 51 13.28 0.08 0.67
N ALA A 52 12.36 -0.87 0.88
CA ALA A 52 12.56 -2.24 0.42
C ALA A 52 12.70 -2.32 -1.11
N LEU A 53 11.81 -1.67 -1.86
CA LEU A 53 11.86 -1.63 -3.33
C LEU A 53 13.18 -1.05 -3.86
N ARG A 54 13.73 -0.05 -3.15
CA ARG A 54 15.06 0.51 -3.41
C ARG A 54 16.17 -0.52 -3.24
N GLN A 55 16.21 -1.20 -2.10
CA GLN A 55 17.20 -2.25 -1.79
C GLN A 55 17.16 -3.42 -2.78
N TYR A 56 15.96 -3.79 -3.24
CA TYR A 56 15.76 -4.83 -4.26
C TYR A 56 16.03 -4.34 -5.69
N ARG A 57 16.29 -3.04 -5.89
CA ARG A 57 16.57 -2.40 -7.18
C ARG A 57 15.48 -2.65 -8.20
N ILE A 58 14.22 -2.43 -7.83
CA ILE A 58 13.08 -2.53 -8.75
C ILE A 58 13.29 -1.62 -9.96
N GLN A 59 12.79 -2.01 -11.15
CA GLN A 59 12.98 -1.20 -12.36
C GLN A 59 12.23 0.14 -12.29
N ALA A 60 10.98 0.10 -11.85
CA ALA A 60 10.10 1.26 -11.74
C ALA A 60 8.87 0.93 -10.88
N VAL A 61 8.27 1.96 -10.29
CA VAL A 61 7.00 1.85 -9.57
C VAL A 61 5.97 2.78 -10.17
N TYR A 62 4.76 2.28 -10.32
CA TYR A 62 3.58 3.03 -10.77
C TYR A 62 2.53 2.94 -9.68
N PHE A 63 1.98 4.09 -9.27
CA PHE A 63 0.91 4.11 -8.26
C PHE A 63 -0.27 4.98 -8.66
N GLY A 64 -1.43 4.68 -8.07
CA GLY A 64 -2.67 5.40 -8.33
C GLY A 64 -2.82 6.67 -7.51
N CYS A 65 -3.17 6.54 -6.23
CA CYS A 65 -3.37 7.69 -5.34
C CYS A 65 -2.22 7.87 -4.35
N SER A 66 -1.95 9.13 -3.99
CA SER A 66 -0.94 9.50 -3.00
C SER A 66 -1.28 9.00 -1.59
N ASN A 67 -0.25 8.82 -0.75
CA ASN A 67 -0.36 8.41 0.63
C ASN A 67 0.09 9.55 1.56
N GLU A 68 -0.86 10.41 1.91
CA GLU A 68 -0.62 11.64 2.67
C GLU A 68 -0.17 11.43 4.12
N ARG A 69 -0.20 10.19 4.63
CA ARG A 69 0.18 9.89 6.02
C ARG A 69 1.50 9.15 6.14
N PHE A 70 1.78 8.26 5.20
CA PHE A 70 2.90 7.32 5.30
C PHE A 70 3.71 7.21 4.00
N GLY A 71 3.42 8.03 2.99
CA GLY A 71 4.02 7.93 1.65
C GLY A 71 5.54 8.10 1.64
N GLY A 72 6.23 7.11 1.08
CA GLY A 72 7.69 7.06 0.99
C GLY A 72 8.25 7.44 -0.38
N THR A 73 7.40 7.77 -1.34
CA THR A 73 7.81 8.06 -2.72
C THR A 73 7.38 9.46 -3.21
N GLY A 74 7.24 10.41 -2.30
CA GLY A 74 6.93 11.80 -2.63
C GLY A 74 6.06 12.52 -1.60
N SER A 75 5.08 11.86 -0.99
CA SER A 75 4.12 12.55 -0.12
C SER A 75 4.69 12.98 1.23
N ILE A 76 5.38 12.08 1.94
CA ILE A 76 6.05 12.41 3.21
C ILE A 76 7.57 12.43 3.03
N LEU A 77 8.11 11.34 2.47
CA LEU A 77 9.54 11.22 2.15
C LEU A 77 9.72 10.88 0.68
N SER A 78 10.87 11.24 0.13
CA SER A 78 11.26 10.94 -1.26
C SER A 78 12.39 9.90 -1.31
N LEU A 79 12.14 8.72 -0.72
CA LEU A 79 13.15 7.66 -0.60
C LEU A 79 13.50 7.00 -1.94
N HIS A 80 12.81 7.32 -3.03
CA HIS A 80 13.10 6.77 -4.35
C HIS A 80 14.13 7.61 -5.12
N THR A 81 14.32 8.88 -4.75
CA THR A 81 15.25 9.83 -5.40
C THR A 81 16.44 10.25 -4.53
N ASP A 82 16.42 9.99 -3.23
CA ASP A 82 17.51 10.35 -2.31
C ASP A 82 18.84 9.63 -2.66
N PHE A 83 19.82 10.34 -3.23
CA PHE A 83 21.09 9.74 -3.66
C PHE A 83 22.03 9.29 -2.52
N SER A 84 21.72 9.59 -1.25
CA SER A 84 22.55 9.23 -0.10
C SER A 84 22.38 7.78 0.39
N ILE A 85 21.39 7.06 -0.14
CA ILE A 85 21.01 5.70 0.29
C ILE A 85 21.53 4.66 -0.72
N ASP A 86 20.65 3.94 -1.44
CA ASP A 86 21.00 3.04 -2.54
C ASP A 86 20.82 3.74 -3.90
N PRO A 87 21.05 3.12 -5.07
CA PRO A 87 20.67 3.75 -6.35
C PRO A 87 19.17 4.09 -6.43
N PRO A 88 18.80 5.23 -7.04
CA PRO A 88 17.39 5.64 -7.16
C PRO A 88 16.64 4.78 -8.18
N TYR A 89 15.31 4.85 -8.12
CA TYR A 89 14.43 4.22 -9.09
C TYR A 89 13.28 5.16 -9.48
N PRO A 90 12.82 5.10 -10.74
CA PRO A 90 11.76 5.97 -11.21
C PRO A 90 10.41 5.58 -10.61
N VAL A 91 9.63 6.59 -10.23
CA VAL A 91 8.28 6.45 -9.69
C VAL A 91 7.32 7.33 -10.47
N TYR A 92 6.15 6.78 -10.79
CA TYR A 92 5.10 7.47 -11.54
C TYR A 92 3.78 7.35 -10.78
N GLY A 93 3.27 8.48 -10.27
CA GLY A 93 2.00 8.56 -9.55
C GLY A 93 0.85 9.01 -10.43
N GLY A 94 -0.38 8.89 -9.92
CA GLY A 94 -1.58 9.45 -10.54
C GLY A 94 -2.34 8.50 -11.48
N LEU A 95 -1.91 7.25 -11.63
CA LEU A 95 -2.55 6.30 -12.55
C LEU A 95 -3.90 5.82 -12.00
N PHE A 96 -5.01 6.22 -12.63
CA PHE A 96 -6.35 5.90 -12.11
C PHE A 96 -6.52 6.35 -10.65
N SER A 97 -6.03 7.56 -10.34
CA SER A 97 -6.00 8.10 -8.98
C SER A 97 -7.39 8.19 -8.36
N LYS A 98 -8.39 8.62 -9.14
CA LYS A 98 -9.80 8.70 -8.74
C LYS A 98 -10.31 7.31 -8.31
N GLU A 99 -10.10 6.30 -9.14
CA GLU A 99 -10.51 4.92 -8.87
C GLU A 99 -9.77 4.33 -7.66
N ALA A 100 -8.48 4.59 -7.53
CA ALA A 100 -7.67 4.16 -6.39
C ALA A 100 -8.15 4.77 -5.07
N VAL A 101 -8.45 6.08 -5.05
CA VAL A 101 -9.05 6.75 -3.88
C VAL A 101 -10.40 6.13 -3.56
N MET A 102 -11.23 5.85 -4.56
CA MET A 102 -12.52 5.22 -4.36
C MET A 102 -12.41 3.82 -3.75
N LEU A 103 -11.46 3.00 -4.20
CA LEU A 103 -11.19 1.68 -3.61
C LEU A 103 -10.80 1.81 -2.13
N LEU A 104 -9.91 2.74 -1.81
CA LEU A 104 -9.48 2.99 -0.44
C LEU A 104 -10.62 3.51 0.46
N ARG A 105 -11.44 4.44 -0.05
CA ARG A 105 -12.63 4.93 0.65
C ARG A 105 -13.62 3.80 0.92
N ARG A 106 -13.88 2.94 -0.07
CA ARG A 106 -14.80 1.80 0.07
C ARG A 106 -14.33 0.85 1.17
N PHE A 107 -13.04 0.55 1.22
CA PHE A 107 -12.45 -0.26 2.29
C PHE A 107 -12.69 0.34 3.67
N TYR A 108 -12.50 1.65 3.85
CA TYR A 108 -12.72 2.30 5.15
C TYR A 108 -14.18 2.47 5.56
N ILE A 109 -15.14 2.42 4.62
CA ILE A 109 -16.56 2.53 4.96
C ILE A 109 -17.17 1.15 5.24
N GLN A 110 -16.66 0.09 4.61
CA GLN A 110 -17.06 -1.27 4.95
C GLN A 110 -16.73 -1.58 6.42
N GLU A 111 -17.70 -2.10 7.16
CA GLU A 111 -17.44 -2.66 8.49
C GLU A 111 -16.69 -3.99 8.30
N ASN A 112 -15.59 -4.15 9.02
CA ASN A 112 -14.90 -5.43 9.09
C ASN A 112 -15.79 -6.39 9.91
N GLU A 113 -16.68 -7.16 9.26
CA GLU A 113 -17.57 -8.11 9.94
C GLU A 113 -16.76 -9.10 10.82
N LYS A 114 -15.55 -9.46 10.36
CA LYS A 114 -14.60 -10.32 11.07
C LYS A 114 -13.98 -9.70 12.33
N GLY A 115 -14.00 -8.37 12.45
CA GLY A 115 -13.52 -7.63 13.63
C GLY A 115 -14.43 -7.83 14.86
N LYS A 116 -15.66 -8.33 14.68
CA LYS A 116 -16.60 -8.64 15.77
C LYS A 116 -16.29 -9.98 16.46
N THR A 117 -15.60 -10.90 15.77
CA THR A 117 -15.39 -12.31 16.19
C THR A 117 -14.05 -12.61 16.87
N ARG A 118 -13.10 -11.66 16.95
CA ARG A 118 -11.74 -11.91 17.50
C ARG A 118 -11.54 -11.45 18.96
N ALA A 119 -12.63 -11.12 19.66
CA ALA A 119 -12.62 -10.55 21.02
C ALA A 119 -12.24 -11.54 22.16
N PHE A 120 -11.55 -12.66 21.87
CA PHE A 120 -11.31 -13.74 22.85
C PHE A 120 -9.88 -13.81 23.43
N ILE A 121 -9.01 -12.83 23.14
CA ILE A 121 -7.66 -12.74 23.74
C ILE A 121 -7.46 -11.36 24.36
N ASP A 122 -7.77 -11.27 25.66
CA ASP A 122 -7.92 -10.04 26.44
C ASP A 122 -6.66 -9.17 26.62
N TYR A 123 -5.49 -9.57 26.12
CA TYR A 123 -4.24 -8.82 26.36
C TYR A 123 -3.77 -7.90 25.22
N MET A 124 -4.45 -7.91 24.05
CA MET A 124 -4.16 -6.99 22.94
C MET A 124 -5.46 -6.57 22.22
N VAL A 125 -6.41 -6.02 22.96
CA VAL A 125 -7.67 -5.56 22.37
C VAL A 125 -7.42 -4.24 21.64
N ALA A 126 -7.35 -4.30 20.30
CA ALA A 126 -7.47 -3.12 19.46
C ALA A 126 -8.69 -2.29 19.92
N PRO A 127 -8.57 -0.96 20.10
CA PRO A 127 -9.66 -0.15 20.63
C PRO A 127 -10.92 -0.37 19.79
N LYS A 128 -12.06 -0.61 20.45
CA LYS A 128 -13.34 -0.85 19.79
C LYS A 128 -13.53 0.21 18.70
N PRO A 129 -13.66 -0.18 17.41
CA PRO A 129 -13.80 0.78 16.34
C PRO A 129 -15.05 1.63 16.61
N ARG A 130 -14.90 2.96 16.58
CA ARG A 130 -16.04 3.88 16.73
C ARG A 130 -17.08 3.55 15.65
N PRO A 131 -18.36 3.38 16.01
CA PRO A 131 -19.40 3.00 15.04
C PRO A 131 -19.50 4.06 13.93
N LYS A 132 -19.40 3.63 12.68
CA LYS A 132 -19.37 4.51 11.49
C LYS A 132 -20.77 4.76 10.91
N LYS A 133 -21.80 4.80 11.77
CA LYS A 133 -23.23 4.75 11.38
C LYS A 133 -23.71 5.84 10.38
N ASN A 134 -22.96 6.93 10.16
CA ASN A 134 -23.35 8.05 9.28
C ASN A 134 -22.29 8.41 8.21
N ARG A 135 -21.38 7.51 7.82
CA ARG A 135 -20.40 7.82 6.75
C ARG A 135 -20.95 7.43 5.38
N GLU A 136 -21.59 8.38 4.70
CA GLU A 136 -21.93 8.23 3.29
C GLU A 136 -20.67 8.44 2.42
N LEU A 137 -20.44 7.53 1.47
CA LEU A 137 -19.33 7.65 0.53
C LEU A 137 -19.78 8.58 -0.60
N ASN A 138 -19.27 9.82 -0.64
CA ASN A 138 -19.45 10.65 -1.82
C ASN A 138 -18.66 10.03 -2.99
N THR A 139 -19.39 9.49 -3.97
CA THR A 139 -18.87 8.84 -5.18
C THR A 139 -18.72 9.80 -6.36
N ARG A 140 -19.16 11.05 -6.23
CA ARG A 140 -19.01 12.07 -7.27
C ARG A 140 -17.64 12.69 -7.14
N PHE A 141 -16.85 12.60 -8.20
CA PHE A 141 -15.73 13.50 -8.40
C PHE A 141 -16.31 14.75 -9.04
N GLU A 142 -16.05 15.92 -8.49
CA GLU A 142 -16.26 17.16 -9.24
C GLU A 142 -15.31 17.06 -10.45
N ASP A 143 -15.88 17.19 -11.64
CA ASP A 143 -15.08 17.25 -12.86
C ASP A 143 -14.35 18.60 -12.83
N ASP A 144 -13.08 18.57 -12.44
CA ASP A 144 -12.19 19.71 -12.62
C ASP A 144 -12.15 20.01 -14.14
N ALA A 145 -12.81 21.12 -14.51
CA ALA A 145 -12.86 21.67 -15.86
C ALA A 145 -11.50 22.22 -16.31
#